data_AF-A0A060SWU1-F1
#
_entry.id   AF-A0A060SWU1-F1
#
_cell.length_a   1.000
_cell.length_b   1.000
_cell.length_c   1.000
_cell.angle_alpha   90.00
_cell.angle_beta   90.00
_cell.angle_gamma   90.00
#
_symmetry.space_group_name_H-M   'P 1'
#
loop_
_entity.id
_entity.type
_entity.pdbx_description
1 polymer ?
#
loop_
_entity_poly.entity_id
_entity_poly.type
_entity_poly.pdbx_seq_one_letter_code
_entity_poly.pdbx_strand_id
1 'polypeptide(L)'
;MSVLPAEENAAVLPGAYGGDPPTPYSEDVPEPLRRFYRLVTDRNLYVPAWQKCKHGLVRGAAVASVWAVGTFKIQRKFVEVFLIKSPRVTGLSRDAILGIPMPFDLPNCFQVSAIIYFFLSRNIRIARERAYDQTIASRGKGADWWRPYVEEWDNPPRVNDSGRGLGAFMNGPIGRIVTSLLMIPLHAIPFAGMAIAAWFRALGTARYLHQPYFKAKGMTPEQIATFIEERKWDYRSFGFAAALTERLPIVGIIFSVSNRIGAAMWAHGLEKRQHYVAAVKAGLAPGAERKLKAA
;
A
#
# COMPACT_ATOMS: atom_id res chain seq x y z
N MET A 1 -13.55 16.23 54.99
CA MET A 1 -13.72 16.23 53.52
C MET A 1 -12.34 16.36 52.89
N SER A 2 -11.73 15.22 52.57
CA SER A 2 -10.44 15.15 51.88
C SER A 2 -10.63 15.49 50.41
N VAL A 3 -10.06 16.61 49.98
CA VAL A 3 -9.98 17.00 48.58
C VAL A 3 -8.94 16.09 47.93
N LEU A 4 -9.39 15.10 47.16
CA LEU A 4 -8.52 14.34 46.25
C LEU A 4 -8.00 15.32 45.19
N PRO A 5 -6.69 15.32 44.87
CA PRO A 5 -6.20 16.11 43.75
C PRO A 5 -6.78 15.55 42.46
N ALA A 6 -7.27 16.43 41.59
CA ALA A 6 -7.73 16.09 40.26
C ALA A 6 -6.59 15.36 39.51
N GLU A 7 -6.88 14.18 38.96
CA GLU A 7 -6.04 13.46 38.00
C GLU A 7 -5.91 14.25 36.69
N GLU A 8 -5.19 15.36 36.74
CA GLU A 8 -4.94 16.19 35.58
C GLU A 8 -3.84 15.54 34.72
N ASN A 9 -4.27 14.80 33.69
CA ASN A 9 -3.47 14.38 32.53
C ASN A 9 -2.28 13.45 32.81
N ALA A 10 -2.50 12.31 33.48
CA ALA A 10 -1.55 11.20 33.37
C ALA A 10 -1.45 10.77 31.89
N ALA A 11 -0.23 10.73 31.33
CA ALA A 11 -0.01 10.33 29.95
C ALA A 11 -0.50 8.89 29.75
N VAL A 12 -1.69 8.71 29.19
CA VAL A 12 -2.30 7.40 29.02
C VAL A 12 -1.49 6.62 27.97
N LEU A 13 -0.96 5.47 28.39
CA LEU A 13 -0.39 4.49 27.46
C LEU A 13 -1.52 3.97 26.56
N PRO A 14 -1.38 4.02 25.22
CA PRO A 14 -2.42 3.52 24.34
C PRO A 14 -2.62 2.02 24.55
N GLY A 15 -3.84 1.60 24.93
CA GLY A 15 -4.18 0.20 25.23
C GLY A 15 -4.60 -0.05 26.68
N ALA A 16 -4.51 0.94 27.57
CA ALA A 16 -5.17 0.89 28.88
C ALA A 16 -6.70 0.86 28.69
N TYR A 17 -7.39 -0.12 29.30
CA TYR A 17 -8.85 -0.15 29.33
C TYR A 17 -9.36 1.10 30.07
N GLY A 18 -10.07 1.99 29.38
CA GLY A 18 -10.79 3.11 30.01
C GLY A 18 -10.34 4.54 29.65
N GLY A 19 -9.49 4.75 28.64
CA GLY A 19 -9.17 6.09 28.13
C GLY A 19 -9.33 6.19 26.61
N ASP A 20 -9.71 7.37 26.11
CA ASP A 20 -9.64 7.65 24.68
C ASP A 20 -8.19 7.44 24.22
N PRO A 21 -7.94 6.63 23.17
CA PRO A 21 -6.59 6.45 22.68
C PRO A 21 -6.05 7.83 22.29
N PRO A 22 -4.87 8.25 22.78
CA PRO A 22 -4.33 9.54 22.37
C PRO A 22 -4.21 9.54 20.85
N THR A 23 -4.88 10.50 20.21
CA THR A 23 -4.72 10.81 18.79
C THR A 23 -3.20 10.98 18.54
N PRO A 24 -2.58 10.09 17.75
CA PRO A 24 -3.01 9.70 16.42
C PRO A 24 -3.05 8.17 16.26
N TYR A 25 -4.19 7.54 16.52
CA TYR A 25 -4.37 6.13 16.16
C TYR A 25 -4.84 5.96 14.70
N SER A 26 -5.59 6.93 14.16
CA SER A 26 -6.23 6.84 12.84
C SER A 26 -5.70 7.84 11.79
N GLU A 27 -4.97 8.88 12.19
CA GLU A 27 -4.65 10.01 11.28
C GLU A 27 -3.29 9.91 10.55
N ASP A 28 -2.44 8.95 10.91
CA ASP A 28 -1.10 8.82 10.31
C ASP A 28 -1.06 7.95 9.05
N VAL A 29 -2.12 7.19 8.74
CA VAL A 29 -2.21 6.41 7.50
C VAL A 29 -2.41 7.39 6.34
N PRO A 30 -1.44 7.57 5.43
CA PRO A 30 -1.56 8.64 4.45
C PRO A 30 -2.66 8.30 3.44
N GLU A 31 -3.56 9.21 3.08
CA GLU A 31 -4.55 8.91 2.04
C GLU A 31 -3.90 8.66 0.66
N PRO A 32 -4.44 7.78 -0.21
CA PRO A 32 -3.86 7.47 -1.52
C PRO A 32 -3.62 8.72 -2.38
N LEU A 33 -4.58 9.65 -2.36
CA LEU A 33 -4.49 10.92 -3.07
C LEU A 33 -3.42 11.83 -2.48
N ARG A 34 -3.25 11.87 -1.15
CA ARG A 34 -2.21 12.67 -0.50
C ARG A 34 -0.81 12.21 -0.88
N ARG A 35 -0.60 10.90 -0.98
CA ARG A 35 0.67 10.29 -1.43
C ARG A 35 0.95 10.62 -2.89
N PHE A 36 -0.08 10.55 -3.73
CA PHE A 36 0.03 10.84 -5.16
C PHE A 36 0.32 12.31 -5.40
N TYR A 37 -0.42 13.19 -4.71
CA TYR A 37 -0.19 14.63 -4.71
C TYR A 37 1.25 14.97 -4.36
N ARG A 38 1.80 14.33 -3.33
CA ARG A 38 3.21 14.52 -2.95
C ARG A 38 4.18 14.07 -4.05
N LEU A 39 3.94 12.92 -4.68
CA LEU A 39 4.77 12.46 -5.79
C LEU A 39 4.81 13.50 -6.93
N VAL A 40 3.64 14.02 -7.32
CA VAL A 40 3.54 14.97 -8.45
C VAL A 40 4.12 16.34 -8.10
N THR A 41 3.98 16.78 -6.84
CA THR A 41 4.40 18.12 -6.40
C THR A 41 5.90 18.19 -6.09
N ASP A 42 6.47 17.14 -5.48
CA ASP A 42 7.85 17.15 -5.02
C ASP A 42 8.82 16.80 -6.15
N ARG A 43 9.56 17.81 -6.64
CA ARG A 43 10.56 17.68 -7.71
C ARG A 43 11.65 16.67 -7.37
N ASN A 44 12.00 16.54 -6.09
CA ASN A 44 13.01 15.59 -5.66
C ASN A 44 12.54 14.15 -5.79
N LEU A 45 11.22 13.90 -5.83
CA LEU A 45 10.63 12.57 -5.95
C LEU A 45 10.32 12.20 -7.41
N TYR A 46 9.58 13.03 -8.15
CA TYR A 46 9.17 12.65 -9.51
C TYR A 46 10.30 12.70 -10.53
N VAL A 47 11.26 13.64 -10.42
CA VAL A 47 12.34 13.76 -11.42
C VAL A 47 13.21 12.50 -11.43
N PRO A 48 13.73 12.01 -10.29
CA PRO A 48 14.57 10.80 -10.28
C PRO A 48 13.78 9.54 -10.66
N ALA A 49 12.51 9.45 -10.26
CA ALA A 49 11.63 8.36 -10.66
C ALA A 49 11.41 8.34 -12.18
N TRP A 50 11.11 9.49 -12.78
CA TRP A 50 10.92 9.66 -14.22
C TRP A 50 12.20 9.35 -15.01
N GLN A 51 13.34 9.91 -14.60
CA GLN A 51 14.61 9.70 -15.30
C GLN A 51 15.00 8.23 -15.36
N LYS A 52 14.64 7.44 -14.35
CA LYS A 52 14.88 5.99 -14.35
C LYS A 52 13.86 5.22 -15.20
N CYS A 53 12.61 5.67 -15.24
CA CYS A 53 11.55 4.98 -15.97
C CYS A 53 11.48 5.35 -17.47
N LYS A 54 11.95 6.54 -17.88
CA LYS A 54 11.73 7.11 -19.23
C LYS A 54 12.08 6.15 -20.38
N HIS A 55 13.24 5.51 -20.34
CA HIS A 55 13.68 4.64 -21.44
C HIS A 55 12.89 3.33 -21.51
N GLY A 56 12.54 2.76 -20.35
CA GLY A 56 11.69 1.58 -20.29
C GLY A 56 10.26 1.89 -20.75
N LEU A 57 9.76 3.07 -20.38
CA LEU A 57 8.44 3.54 -20.79
C LEU A 57 8.39 3.78 -22.30
N VAL A 58 9.38 4.44 -22.89
CA VAL A 58 9.43 4.69 -24.35
C VAL A 58 9.48 3.37 -25.13
N ARG A 59 10.32 2.41 -24.71
CA ARG A 59 10.39 1.08 -25.35
C ARG A 59 9.07 0.32 -25.19
N GLY A 60 8.51 0.31 -23.98
CA GLY A 60 7.24 -0.35 -23.71
C GLY A 60 6.08 0.27 -24.47
N ALA A 61 6.02 1.60 -24.57
CA ALA A 61 5.02 2.32 -25.35
C ALA A 61 5.15 2.01 -26.84
N ALA A 62 6.37 2.02 -27.40
CA ALA A 62 6.59 1.67 -28.80
C ALA A 62 6.10 0.24 -29.13
N VAL A 63 6.47 -0.75 -28.30
CA VAL A 63 6.01 -2.13 -28.49
C VAL A 63 4.51 -2.26 -28.27
N ALA A 64 3.94 -1.58 -27.27
CA ALA A 64 2.52 -1.62 -27.00
C ALA A 64 1.69 -0.97 -28.12
N SER A 65 2.19 0.10 -28.74
CA SER A 65 1.56 0.73 -29.91
C SER A 65 1.57 -0.21 -31.12
N VAL A 66 2.71 -0.86 -31.41
CA VAL A 66 2.81 -1.86 -32.49
C VAL A 66 1.86 -3.03 -32.23
N TRP A 67 1.82 -3.54 -30.99
CA TRP A 67 0.90 -4.61 -30.58
C TRP A 67 -0.57 -4.20 -30.75
N ALA A 68 -0.94 -3.03 -30.24
CA ALA A 68 -2.32 -2.55 -30.29
C ALA A 68 -2.79 -2.37 -31.73
N VAL A 69 -1.98 -1.77 -32.61
CA VAL A 69 -2.32 -1.59 -34.04
C VAL A 69 -2.37 -2.93 -34.76
N GLY A 70 -1.38 -3.80 -34.54
CA GLY A 70 -1.30 -5.10 -35.21
C GLY A 70 -2.43 -6.06 -34.83
N THR A 71 -2.89 -6.01 -33.59
CA THR A 71 -3.93 -6.92 -33.08
C THR A 71 -5.34 -6.33 -33.15
N PHE A 72 -5.50 -5.02 -33.41
CA PHE A 72 -6.78 -4.31 -33.39
C PHE A 72 -7.90 -5.02 -34.17
N LYS A 73 -7.65 -5.35 -35.45
CA LYS A 73 -8.67 -5.99 -36.31
C LYS A 73 -8.99 -7.42 -35.87
N ILE A 74 -7.98 -8.15 -35.39
CA ILE A 74 -8.11 -9.54 -34.94
C ILE A 74 -8.92 -9.58 -33.64
N GLN A 75 -8.60 -8.72 -32.69
CA GLN A 75 -9.28 -8.62 -31.41
C GLN A 75 -10.74 -8.21 -31.58
N ARG A 76 -11.01 -7.21 -32.45
CA ARG A 76 -12.38 -6.80 -32.76
C ARG A 76 -13.21 -7.95 -33.32
N LYS A 77 -12.66 -8.71 -34.28
CA LYS A 77 -13.32 -9.91 -34.82
C LYS A 77 -13.50 -11.01 -33.77
N PHE A 78 -12.52 -11.23 -32.90
CA PHE A 78 -12.63 -12.22 -31.83
C PHE A 78 -13.73 -11.86 -30.83
N VAL A 79 -13.78 -10.60 -30.38
CA VAL A 79 -14.83 -10.07 -29.51
C VAL A 79 -16.18 -10.23 -30.17
N GLU A 80 -16.31 -9.84 -31.45
CA GLU A 80 -17.54 -10.02 -32.22
C GLU A 80 -17.96 -11.50 -32.24
N VAL A 81 -17.09 -12.43 -32.64
CA VAL A 81 -17.44 -13.85 -32.78
C VAL A 81 -17.76 -14.53 -31.45
N PHE A 82 -16.99 -14.26 -30.38
CA PHE A 82 -17.11 -15.00 -29.12
C PHE A 82 -18.01 -14.33 -28.07
N LEU A 83 -18.13 -12.99 -28.07
CA LEU A 83 -18.93 -12.28 -27.06
C LEU A 83 -20.37 -12.00 -27.49
N ILE A 84 -20.75 -12.20 -28.78
CA ILE A 84 -22.14 -12.08 -29.27
C ILE A 84 -23.15 -12.88 -28.42
N LYS A 85 -22.75 -14.02 -27.84
CA LYS A 85 -23.65 -14.89 -27.07
C LYS A 85 -23.86 -14.47 -25.60
N SER A 86 -23.24 -13.40 -25.13
CA SER A 86 -23.42 -12.91 -23.75
C SER A 86 -23.80 -11.43 -23.71
N PRO A 87 -25.10 -11.11 -23.60
CA PRO A 87 -25.63 -9.73 -23.50
C PRO A 87 -25.04 -8.92 -22.33
N ARG A 88 -24.60 -9.60 -21.26
CA ARG A 88 -24.07 -8.96 -20.05
C ARG A 88 -22.61 -8.53 -20.15
N VAL A 89 -21.82 -9.16 -21.01
CA VAL A 89 -20.41 -8.76 -21.27
C VAL A 89 -20.34 -7.81 -22.47
N THR A 90 -21.31 -7.88 -23.38
CA THR A 90 -21.40 -6.98 -24.53
C THR A 90 -21.89 -5.57 -24.19
N GLY A 91 -22.55 -5.37 -23.05
CA GLY A 91 -22.85 -4.04 -22.51
C GLY A 91 -21.61 -3.24 -22.08
N LEU A 92 -20.46 -3.90 -21.85
CA LEU A 92 -19.15 -3.26 -21.63
C LEU A 92 -18.27 -3.23 -22.88
N SER A 93 -18.60 -4.02 -23.92
CA SER A 93 -17.84 -4.09 -25.17
C SER A 93 -18.40 -3.18 -26.26
N ARG A 94 -19.61 -2.62 -26.09
CA ARG A 94 -20.14 -1.56 -26.96
C ARG A 94 -19.86 -0.22 -26.30
N ASP A 95 -18.72 0.36 -26.66
CA ASP A 95 -18.47 1.81 -26.67
C ASP A 95 -18.98 2.61 -25.45
N ALA A 96 -18.90 2.10 -24.22
CA ALA A 96 -19.31 2.87 -23.05
C ALA A 96 -18.72 2.33 -21.73
N ILE A 97 -17.78 3.07 -21.12
CA ILE A 97 -17.53 2.95 -19.67
C ILE A 97 -18.42 4.00 -19.02
N LEU A 98 -19.41 3.58 -18.22
CA LEU A 98 -20.32 4.50 -17.52
C LEU A 98 -21.05 5.48 -18.47
N GLY A 99 -21.37 5.05 -19.70
CA GLY A 99 -22.02 5.88 -20.72
C GLY A 99 -21.08 6.77 -21.55
N ILE A 100 -19.77 6.74 -21.29
CA ILE A 100 -18.77 7.51 -22.06
C ILE A 100 -18.18 6.62 -23.17
N PRO A 101 -18.34 7.00 -24.46
CA PRO A 101 -17.73 6.26 -25.55
C PRO A 101 -16.22 6.33 -25.49
N MET A 102 -15.62 5.18 -25.20
CA MET A 102 -14.18 5.01 -25.19
C MET A 102 -13.73 4.56 -26.57
N PRO A 103 -12.71 5.20 -27.18
CA PRO A 103 -12.22 4.81 -28.50
C PRO A 103 -11.46 3.47 -28.52
N PHE A 104 -11.43 2.73 -27.40
CA PHE A 104 -10.64 1.51 -27.21
C PHE A 104 -11.33 0.49 -26.29
N ASP A 105 -11.06 -0.80 -26.54
CA ASP A 105 -11.56 -1.92 -25.73
C ASP A 105 -10.80 -2.03 -24.38
N LEU A 106 -11.53 -2.18 -23.27
CA LEU A 106 -10.97 -2.38 -21.92
C LEU A 106 -9.87 -3.47 -21.85
N PRO A 107 -10.04 -4.67 -22.43
CA PRO A 107 -9.00 -5.70 -22.44
C PRO A 107 -7.68 -5.23 -23.06
N ASN A 108 -7.75 -4.38 -24.09
CA ASN A 108 -6.56 -3.87 -24.77
C ASN A 108 -5.79 -2.91 -23.87
N CYS A 109 -6.46 -2.11 -23.05
CA CYS A 109 -5.79 -1.28 -22.04
C CYS A 109 -5.01 -2.12 -21.03
N PHE A 110 -5.57 -3.24 -20.57
CA PHE A 110 -4.86 -4.14 -19.66
C PHE A 110 -3.64 -4.80 -20.33
N GLN A 111 -3.76 -5.22 -21.59
CA GLN A 111 -2.64 -5.78 -22.37
C GLN A 111 -1.52 -4.74 -22.61
N VAL A 112 -1.89 -3.54 -23.06
CA VAL A 112 -0.96 -2.42 -23.25
C VAL A 112 -0.24 -2.08 -21.94
N SER A 113 -0.99 -1.99 -20.84
CA SER A 113 -0.42 -1.76 -19.51
C SER A 113 0.55 -2.88 -19.10
N ALA A 114 0.25 -4.15 -19.40
CA ALA A 114 1.12 -5.28 -19.10
C ALA A 114 2.43 -5.24 -19.90
N ILE A 115 2.36 -4.90 -21.19
CA ILE A 115 3.54 -4.72 -22.06
C ILE A 115 4.41 -3.59 -21.50
N ILE A 116 3.83 -2.43 -21.21
CA ILE A 116 4.57 -1.30 -20.62
C ILE A 116 5.22 -1.74 -19.30
N TYR A 117 4.47 -2.39 -18.42
CA TYR A 117 4.98 -2.85 -17.13
C TYR A 117 6.13 -3.85 -17.28
N PHE A 118 6.08 -4.75 -18.27
CA PHE A 118 7.16 -5.70 -18.54
C PHE A 118 8.48 -4.97 -18.79
N PHE A 119 8.50 -3.98 -19.69
CA PHE A 119 9.68 -3.17 -19.99
C PHE A 119 10.10 -2.24 -18.84
N LEU A 120 9.17 -1.88 -17.96
CA LEU A 120 9.44 -1.03 -16.81
C LEU A 120 9.87 -1.80 -15.55
N SER A 121 9.58 -3.10 -15.47
CA SER A 121 9.63 -3.92 -14.25
C SER A 121 10.92 -3.78 -13.43
N ARG A 122 12.09 -3.76 -14.08
CA ARG A 122 13.39 -3.56 -13.43
C ARG A 122 13.59 -2.12 -12.95
N ASN A 123 13.26 -1.15 -13.80
CA ASN A 123 13.48 0.28 -13.52
C ASN A 123 12.51 0.83 -12.48
N ILE A 124 11.25 0.39 -12.51
CA ILE A 124 10.22 0.81 -11.56
C ILE A 124 10.53 0.31 -10.15
N ARG A 125 11.18 -0.86 -10.00
CA ARG A 125 11.67 -1.33 -8.69
C ARG A 125 12.67 -0.35 -8.08
N ILE A 126 13.64 0.10 -8.88
CA ILE A 126 14.65 1.08 -8.44
C ILE A 126 14.00 2.44 -8.16
N ALA A 127 13.05 2.88 -8.98
CA ALA A 127 12.32 4.13 -8.77
C ALA A 127 11.52 4.11 -7.45
N ARG A 128 10.90 2.96 -7.13
CA ARG A 128 10.17 2.72 -5.88
C ARG A 128 11.07 2.80 -4.65
N GLU A 129 12.24 2.18 -4.69
CA GLU A 129 13.24 2.24 -3.62
C GLU A 129 13.73 3.67 -3.41
N ARG A 130 14.13 4.37 -4.49
CA ARG A 130 14.56 5.76 -4.41
C ARG A 130 13.49 6.69 -3.86
N ALA A 131 12.25 6.54 -4.30
CA ALA A 131 11.15 7.36 -3.81
C ALA A 131 10.91 7.17 -2.31
N TYR A 132 11.08 5.93 -1.80
CA TYR A 132 11.06 5.65 -0.37
C TYR A 132 12.22 6.36 0.35
N ASP A 133 13.45 6.14 -0.10
CA ASP A 133 14.66 6.65 0.53
C ASP A 133 14.69 8.19 0.57
N GLN A 134 14.32 8.85 -0.53
CA GLN A 134 14.23 10.30 -0.62
C GLN A 134 13.11 10.85 0.28
N THR A 135 12.01 10.12 0.43
CA THR A 135 10.94 10.51 1.34
C THR A 135 11.42 10.45 2.79
N ILE A 136 12.20 9.45 3.16
CA ILE A 136 12.82 9.37 4.49
C ILE A 136 13.86 10.49 4.66
N ALA A 137 14.76 10.68 3.69
CA ALA A 137 15.80 11.71 3.73
C ALA A 137 15.22 13.13 3.83
N SER A 138 14.08 13.40 3.17
CA SER A 138 13.40 14.70 3.24
C SER A 138 12.93 15.08 4.65
N ARG A 139 12.85 14.12 5.58
CA ARG A 139 12.49 14.38 6.98
C ARG A 139 13.68 14.86 7.82
N GLY A 140 14.90 14.81 7.29
CA GLY A 140 16.11 15.32 7.94
C GLY A 140 16.43 14.61 9.26
N LYS A 141 16.12 13.32 9.38
CA LYS A 141 16.42 12.51 10.56
C LYS A 141 17.63 11.63 10.30
N GLY A 142 18.56 11.58 11.26
CA GLY A 142 19.75 10.72 11.21
C GLY A 142 19.42 9.24 11.43
N ALA A 143 20.43 8.38 11.33
CA ALA A 143 20.28 6.93 11.52
C ALA A 143 19.73 6.56 12.92
N ASP A 144 20.15 7.31 13.95
CA ASP A 144 19.74 7.13 15.35
C ASP A 144 18.25 7.39 15.61
N TRP A 145 17.53 7.90 14.61
CA TRP A 145 16.09 8.07 14.68
C TRP A 145 15.36 6.73 14.75
N TRP A 146 15.84 5.69 14.07
CA TRP A 146 15.21 4.38 14.09
C TRP A 146 15.66 3.62 15.32
N ARG A 147 14.84 3.61 16.36
CA ARG A 147 15.15 2.89 17.61
C ARG A 147 14.67 1.45 17.57
N PRO A 148 15.20 0.56 18.43
CA PRO A 148 14.66 -0.78 18.62
C PRO A 148 13.16 -0.76 18.90
N TYR A 149 12.49 -1.86 18.54
CA TYR A 149 11.06 -2.02 18.80
C TYR A 149 10.74 -1.95 20.29
N VAL A 150 9.72 -1.15 20.63
CA VAL A 150 9.14 -1.10 21.98
C VAL A 150 7.71 -1.58 21.88
N GLU A 151 7.40 -2.62 22.65
CA GLU A 151 6.05 -3.17 22.73
C GLU A 151 5.11 -2.12 23.29
N GLU A 152 3.99 -1.86 22.61
CA GLU A 152 3.08 -0.78 22.98
C GLU A 152 2.00 -1.24 23.96
N TRP A 153 1.57 -2.48 23.85
CA TRP A 153 0.48 -3.02 24.66
C TRP A 153 1.02 -3.77 25.88
N ASP A 154 0.35 -3.63 27.02
CA ASP A 154 0.73 -4.38 28.23
C ASP A 154 0.45 -5.88 28.08
N ASN A 155 -0.59 -6.23 27.33
CA ASN A 155 -0.92 -7.61 26.98
C ASN A 155 -1.08 -7.73 25.44
N PRO A 156 0.01 -7.92 24.69
CA PRO A 156 -0.04 -7.99 23.24
C PRO A 156 -0.82 -9.22 22.76
N PRO A 157 -1.52 -9.13 21.62
CA PRO A 157 -2.19 -10.29 21.04
C PRO A 157 -1.15 -11.37 20.70
N ARG A 158 -1.35 -12.59 21.23
CA ARG A 158 -0.49 -13.72 20.89
C ARG A 158 -0.78 -14.17 19.47
N VAL A 159 0.06 -13.74 18.53
CA VAL A 159 -0.03 -14.18 17.14
C VAL A 159 0.66 -15.52 17.02
N ASN A 160 -0.12 -16.59 16.81
CA ASN A 160 0.44 -17.87 16.42
C ASN A 160 0.77 -17.80 14.93
N ASP A 161 2.02 -17.49 14.57
CA ASP A 161 2.51 -17.52 13.19
C ASP A 161 2.74 -18.96 12.73
N SER A 162 1.73 -19.82 12.92
CA SER A 162 1.81 -21.26 12.69
C SER A 162 2.03 -21.63 11.22
N GLY A 163 2.13 -20.65 10.31
CA GLY A 163 2.24 -20.85 8.86
C GLY A 163 1.08 -21.65 8.25
N ARG A 164 0.05 -21.95 9.05
CA ARG A 164 -1.05 -22.87 8.76
C ARG A 164 -2.36 -22.17 9.11
N GLY A 165 -2.80 -21.32 8.20
CA GLY A 165 -4.08 -20.61 8.30
C GLY A 165 -4.60 -20.25 6.92
N LEU A 166 -5.85 -19.79 6.85
CA LEU A 166 -6.48 -19.37 5.60
C LEU A 166 -5.62 -18.37 4.83
N GLY A 167 -4.96 -17.42 5.53
CA GLY A 167 -4.05 -16.46 4.91
C GLY A 167 -2.78 -17.09 4.30
N ALA A 168 -2.20 -18.11 4.94
CA ALA A 168 -1.04 -18.82 4.41
C ALA A 168 -1.44 -19.71 3.20
N PHE A 169 -2.57 -20.40 3.31
CA PHE A 169 -3.17 -21.16 2.21
C PHE A 169 -3.43 -20.25 1.00
N MET A 170 -4.12 -19.13 1.18
CA MET A 170 -4.46 -18.16 0.14
C MET A 170 -3.24 -17.51 -0.53
N ASN A 171 -2.13 -17.35 0.22
CA ASN A 171 -0.88 -16.82 -0.34
C ASN A 171 -0.05 -17.89 -1.10
N GLY A 172 -0.28 -19.17 -0.83
CA GLY A 172 0.33 -20.30 -1.51
C GLY A 172 -0.22 -20.52 -2.93
N PRO A 173 0.49 -21.31 -3.78
CA PRO A 173 0.10 -21.52 -5.17
C PRO A 173 -1.29 -22.15 -5.32
N ILE A 174 -1.65 -23.11 -4.46
CA ILE A 174 -2.96 -23.78 -4.47
C ILE A 174 -4.08 -22.82 -4.05
N GLY A 175 -3.90 -22.07 -2.95
CA GLY A 175 -4.92 -21.12 -2.53
C GLY A 175 -5.11 -19.98 -3.52
N ARG A 176 -4.05 -19.53 -4.21
CA ARG A 176 -4.19 -18.58 -5.33
C ARG A 176 -5.08 -19.13 -6.44
N ILE A 177 -4.96 -20.41 -6.79
CA ILE A 177 -5.81 -21.07 -7.79
C ILE A 177 -7.25 -21.17 -7.28
N VAL A 178 -7.47 -21.66 -6.06
CA VAL A 178 -8.80 -21.81 -5.47
C VAL A 178 -9.51 -20.46 -5.32
N THR A 179 -8.82 -19.44 -4.79
CA THR A 179 -9.35 -18.08 -4.74
C THR A 179 -9.67 -17.56 -6.14
N SER A 180 -8.81 -17.79 -7.13
CA SER A 180 -9.08 -17.37 -8.51
C SER A 180 -10.32 -18.06 -9.10
N LEU A 181 -10.53 -19.35 -8.81
CA LEU A 181 -11.67 -20.14 -9.28
C LEU A 181 -12.98 -19.68 -8.62
N LEU A 182 -12.96 -19.44 -7.30
CA LEU A 182 -14.10 -18.89 -6.57
C LEU A 182 -14.46 -17.46 -7.00
N MET A 183 -13.49 -16.70 -7.52
CA MET A 183 -13.70 -15.34 -8.03
C MET A 183 -14.32 -15.30 -9.44
N ILE A 184 -14.41 -16.42 -10.17
CA ILE A 184 -14.93 -16.46 -11.56
C ILE A 184 -16.32 -15.84 -11.70
N PRO A 185 -17.33 -16.17 -10.87
CA PRO A 185 -18.66 -15.55 -10.96
C PRO A 185 -18.62 -14.05 -10.67
N LEU A 186 -17.66 -13.61 -9.84
CA LEU A 186 -17.50 -12.23 -9.37
C LEU A 186 -16.77 -11.34 -10.39
N HIS A 187 -15.98 -11.95 -11.28
CA HIS A 187 -15.42 -11.27 -12.45
C HIS A 187 -16.48 -10.79 -13.45
N ALA A 188 -17.74 -11.23 -13.31
CA ALA A 188 -18.85 -10.73 -14.11
C ALA A 188 -19.24 -9.27 -13.79
N ILE A 189 -18.82 -8.74 -12.63
CA ILE A 189 -19.02 -7.33 -12.27
C ILE A 189 -17.68 -6.59 -12.49
N PRO A 190 -17.61 -5.64 -13.44
CA PRO A 190 -16.39 -4.85 -13.66
C PRO A 190 -16.00 -4.11 -12.37
N PHE A 191 -14.71 -3.99 -12.10
CA PHE A 191 -14.12 -3.39 -10.90
C PHE A 191 -14.36 -4.14 -9.56
N ALA A 192 -15.47 -4.85 -9.37
CA ALA A 192 -15.72 -5.62 -8.14
C ALA A 192 -14.66 -6.71 -7.92
N GLY A 193 -14.30 -7.45 -8.98
CA GLY A 193 -13.22 -8.43 -8.91
C GLY A 193 -11.86 -7.80 -8.54
N MET A 194 -11.61 -6.54 -8.91
CA MET A 194 -10.38 -5.83 -8.50
C MET A 194 -10.42 -5.45 -7.03
N ALA A 195 -11.56 -4.95 -6.54
CA ALA A 195 -11.75 -4.64 -5.12
C ALA A 195 -11.55 -5.87 -4.24
N ILE A 196 -12.13 -7.01 -4.63
CA ILE A 196 -12.07 -8.20 -3.79
C ILE A 196 -10.69 -8.86 -3.85
N ALA A 197 -10.05 -8.89 -5.03
CA ALA A 197 -8.65 -9.28 -5.12
C ALA A 197 -7.73 -8.37 -4.28
N ALA A 198 -8.01 -7.06 -4.23
CA ALA A 198 -7.28 -6.12 -3.38
C ALA A 198 -7.51 -6.40 -1.89
N TRP A 199 -8.75 -6.72 -1.49
CA TRP A 199 -9.12 -7.07 -0.12
C TRP A 199 -8.31 -8.25 0.40
N PHE A 200 -8.27 -9.35 -0.38
CA PHE A 200 -7.51 -10.53 0.01
C PHE A 200 -6.00 -10.30 0.06
N ARG A 201 -5.48 -9.41 -0.79
CA ARG A 201 -4.05 -9.08 -0.83
C ARG A 201 -3.65 -7.98 0.14
N ALA A 202 -4.61 -7.30 0.77
CA ALA A 202 -4.39 -6.06 1.52
C ALA A 202 -3.24 -6.17 2.55
N LEU A 203 -3.35 -7.09 3.51
CA LEU A 203 -2.32 -7.29 4.52
C LEU A 203 -0.94 -7.62 3.94
N GLY A 204 -0.90 -8.50 2.93
CA GLY A 204 0.35 -8.87 2.26
C GLY A 204 1.01 -7.67 1.56
N THR A 205 0.21 -6.86 0.87
CA THR A 205 0.67 -5.62 0.22
C THR A 205 1.21 -4.62 1.23
N ALA A 206 0.50 -4.40 2.34
CA ALA A 206 0.96 -3.47 3.38
C ALA A 206 2.25 -3.95 4.06
N ARG A 207 2.34 -5.25 4.41
CA ARG A 207 3.57 -5.85 4.96
C ARG A 207 4.75 -5.72 4.00
N TYR A 208 4.53 -5.93 2.70
CA TYR A 208 5.56 -5.74 1.67
C TYR A 208 6.02 -4.28 1.54
N LEU A 209 5.08 -3.34 1.58
CA LEU A 209 5.38 -1.91 1.48
C LEU A 209 6.15 -1.41 2.72
N HIS A 210 5.86 -1.96 3.90
CA HIS A 210 6.53 -1.65 5.17
C HIS A 210 7.81 -2.46 5.47
N GLN A 211 8.19 -3.41 4.62
CA GLN A 211 9.41 -4.18 4.82
C GLN A 211 10.67 -3.32 5.10
N PRO A 212 10.92 -2.19 4.41
CA PRO A 212 12.09 -1.36 4.71
C PRO A 212 12.09 -0.78 6.13
N TYR A 213 10.90 -0.45 6.67
CA TYR A 213 10.75 0.04 8.04
C TYR A 213 11.07 -1.05 9.07
N PHE A 214 10.52 -2.25 8.89
CA PHE A 214 10.80 -3.38 9.79
C PHE A 214 12.28 -3.76 9.78
N LYS A 215 12.93 -3.68 8.60
CA LYS A 215 14.38 -3.88 8.46
C LYS A 215 15.18 -2.80 9.16
N ALA A 216 14.80 -1.53 9.02
CA ALA A 216 15.50 -0.41 9.66
C ALA A 216 15.50 -0.51 11.19
N LYS A 217 14.44 -1.05 11.79
CA LYS A 217 14.34 -1.29 13.25
C LYS A 217 14.93 -2.63 13.71
N GLY A 218 15.31 -3.51 12.78
CA GLY A 218 15.80 -4.85 13.12
C GLY A 218 14.76 -5.75 13.80
N MET A 219 13.47 -5.62 13.46
CA MET A 219 12.40 -6.41 14.08
C MET A 219 12.47 -7.89 13.69
N THR A 220 12.22 -8.79 14.65
CA THR A 220 12.07 -10.23 14.38
C THR A 220 10.73 -10.53 13.69
N PRO A 221 10.59 -11.68 13.00
CA PRO A 221 9.33 -12.07 12.37
C PRO A 221 8.13 -12.08 13.33
N GLU A 222 8.34 -12.51 14.58
CA GLU A 222 7.34 -12.54 15.64
C GLU A 222 6.93 -11.12 16.05
N GLN A 223 7.90 -10.23 16.24
CA GLN A 223 7.64 -8.81 16.52
C GLN A 223 6.86 -8.14 15.39
N ILE A 224 7.20 -8.45 14.13
CA ILE A 224 6.47 -7.94 12.96
C ILE A 224 5.02 -8.46 12.97
N ALA A 225 4.81 -9.74 13.31
CA ALA A 225 3.48 -10.33 13.35
C ALA A 225 2.60 -9.66 14.42
N THR A 226 3.13 -9.52 15.64
CA THR A 226 2.46 -8.82 16.75
C THR A 226 2.16 -7.36 16.38
N PHE A 227 3.15 -6.64 15.87
CA PHE A 227 3.01 -5.23 15.49
C PHE A 227 1.94 -4.98 14.41
N ILE A 228 1.82 -5.91 13.44
CA ILE A 228 0.79 -5.85 12.41
C ILE A 228 -0.58 -6.22 12.99
N GLU A 229 -0.68 -7.23 13.86
CA GLU A 229 -1.97 -7.66 14.42
C GLU A 229 -2.62 -6.56 15.28
N GLU A 230 -1.81 -5.85 16.07
CA GLU A 230 -2.25 -4.67 16.83
C GLU A 230 -2.86 -3.56 15.96
N ARG A 231 -2.38 -3.43 14.73
CA ARG A 231 -2.79 -2.38 13.77
C ARG A 231 -3.44 -2.99 12.53
N LYS A 232 -4.08 -4.16 12.67
CA LYS A 232 -4.52 -4.95 11.52
C LYS A 232 -5.46 -4.21 10.58
N TRP A 233 -6.29 -3.33 11.12
CA TRP A 233 -7.25 -2.55 10.34
C TRP A 233 -6.57 -1.42 9.56
N ASP A 234 -5.55 -0.77 10.12
CA ASP A 234 -4.74 0.24 9.44
C ASP A 234 -3.89 -0.39 8.33
N TYR A 235 -3.27 -1.54 8.62
CA TYR A 235 -2.54 -2.31 7.61
C TYR A 235 -3.47 -2.82 6.52
N ARG A 236 -4.69 -3.24 6.86
CA ARG A 236 -5.71 -3.65 5.87
C ARG A 236 -6.14 -2.48 5.00
N SER A 237 -6.51 -1.34 5.57
CA SER A 237 -6.98 -0.17 4.80
C SER A 237 -5.87 0.36 3.89
N PHE A 238 -4.66 0.55 4.41
CA PHE A 238 -3.47 0.95 3.67
C PHE A 238 -3.18 0.00 2.51
N GLY A 239 -3.15 -1.30 2.80
CA GLY A 239 -2.81 -2.33 1.85
C GLY A 239 -3.89 -2.54 0.79
N PHE A 240 -5.16 -2.42 1.18
CA PHE A 240 -6.31 -2.48 0.27
C PHE A 240 -6.25 -1.34 -0.74
N ALA A 241 -6.10 -0.10 -0.27
CA ALA A 241 -6.03 1.06 -1.15
C ALA A 241 -4.81 1.00 -2.08
N ALA A 242 -3.67 0.55 -1.57
CA ALA A 242 -2.47 0.34 -2.38
C ALA A 242 -2.67 -0.75 -3.46
N ALA A 243 -3.22 -1.91 -3.07
CA ALA A 243 -3.46 -3.02 -3.99
C ALA A 243 -4.52 -2.69 -5.05
N LEU A 244 -5.54 -1.91 -4.68
CA LEU A 244 -6.61 -1.48 -5.57
C LEU A 244 -6.08 -0.50 -6.63
N THR A 245 -5.36 0.54 -6.19
CA THR A 245 -4.81 1.58 -7.07
C THR A 245 -3.73 1.05 -8.02
N GLU A 246 -2.90 0.10 -7.57
CA GLU A 246 -1.89 -0.57 -8.43
C GLU A 246 -2.51 -1.45 -9.53
N ARG A 247 -3.78 -1.84 -9.38
CA ARG A 247 -4.47 -2.71 -10.35
C ARG A 247 -5.10 -1.94 -11.51
N LEU A 248 -5.14 -0.61 -11.42
CA LEU A 248 -5.60 0.24 -12.51
C LEU A 248 -4.59 0.19 -13.68
N PRO A 249 -5.04 -0.04 -14.92
CA PRO A 249 -4.13 -0.08 -16.07
C PRO A 249 -3.47 1.28 -16.27
N ILE A 250 -2.17 1.27 -16.60
CA ILE A 250 -1.31 2.45 -16.83
C ILE A 250 -1.09 3.28 -15.55
N VAL A 251 -2.17 3.80 -14.93
CA VAL A 251 -2.12 4.66 -13.74
C VAL A 251 -1.57 3.91 -12.52
N GLY A 252 -1.83 2.60 -12.41
CA GLY A 252 -1.33 1.76 -11.32
C GLY A 252 0.20 1.72 -11.24
N ILE A 253 0.90 1.95 -12.35
CA ILE A 253 2.37 2.07 -12.37
C ILE A 253 2.82 3.28 -11.55
N ILE A 254 2.13 4.42 -11.69
CA ILE A 254 2.43 5.65 -10.96
C ILE A 254 2.06 5.46 -9.47
N PHE A 255 0.90 4.86 -9.21
CA PHE A 255 0.49 4.53 -7.84
C PHE A 255 1.47 3.59 -7.14
N SER A 256 2.13 2.67 -7.85
CA SER A 256 3.15 1.80 -7.25
C SER A 256 4.33 2.57 -6.63
N VAL A 257 4.67 3.76 -7.18
CA VAL A 257 5.69 4.67 -6.62
C VAL A 257 5.10 5.51 -5.50
N SER A 258 3.89 6.06 -5.70
CA SER A 258 3.16 6.81 -4.68
C SER A 258 2.94 5.99 -3.39
N ASN A 259 2.60 4.71 -3.51
CA ASN A 259 2.39 3.81 -2.38
C ASN A 259 3.66 3.61 -1.55
N ARG A 260 4.85 3.65 -2.18
CA ARG A 260 6.13 3.61 -1.49
C ARG A 260 6.42 4.90 -0.72
N ILE A 261 6.07 6.05 -1.29
CA ILE A 261 6.14 7.34 -0.59
C ILE A 261 5.21 7.33 0.63
N GLY A 262 3.99 6.81 0.46
CA GLY A 262 3.05 6.63 1.57
C GLY A 262 3.57 5.71 2.67
N ALA A 263 4.18 4.59 2.30
CA ALA A 263 4.82 3.68 3.25
C ALA A 263 5.93 4.38 4.05
N ALA A 264 6.77 5.18 3.39
CA ALA A 264 7.82 5.96 4.06
C ALA A 264 7.24 7.02 5.00
N MET A 265 6.18 7.71 4.59
CA MET A 265 5.48 8.70 5.41
C MET A 265 4.86 8.05 6.65
N TRP A 266 4.18 6.92 6.46
CA TRP A 266 3.52 6.20 7.55
C TRP A 266 4.54 5.62 8.52
N ALA A 267 5.62 5.01 8.02
CA ALA A 267 6.74 4.54 8.84
C ALA A 267 7.31 5.63 9.75
N HIS A 268 7.41 6.87 9.26
CA HIS A 268 7.86 7.99 10.08
C HIS A 268 6.84 8.39 11.16
N GLY A 269 5.54 8.30 10.89
CA GLY A 269 4.48 8.49 11.90
C GLY A 269 4.55 7.42 12.99
N LEU A 270 4.67 6.15 12.58
CA LEU A 270 4.82 5.02 13.49
C LEU A 270 6.07 5.15 14.39
N GLU A 271 7.20 5.64 13.87
CA GLU A 271 8.40 5.82 14.67
C GLU A 271 8.24 6.94 15.72
N LYS A 272 7.56 8.04 15.38
CA LYS A 272 7.25 9.08 16.37
C LYS A 272 6.43 8.52 17.53
N ARG A 273 5.48 7.64 17.22
CA ARG A 273 4.66 6.97 18.22
C ARG A 273 5.48 5.99 19.07
N GLN A 274 6.39 5.23 18.47
CA GLN A 274 7.30 4.36 19.21
C GLN A 274 8.18 5.17 20.18
N HIS A 275 8.66 6.36 19.80
CA HIS A 275 9.36 7.25 20.72
C HIS A 275 8.46 7.77 21.84
N TYR A 276 7.21 8.11 21.54
CA TYR A 276 6.24 8.53 22.55
C TYR A 276 6.03 7.43 23.59
N VAL A 277 5.73 6.21 23.15
CA VAL A 277 5.50 5.07 24.05
C VAL A 277 6.75 4.75 24.86
N ALA A 278 7.93 4.77 24.24
CA ALA A 278 9.19 4.57 24.95
C ALA A 278 9.40 5.60 26.07
N ALA A 279 9.12 6.89 25.79
CA ALA A 279 9.25 7.95 26.78
C ALA A 279 8.25 7.78 27.94
N VAL A 280 7.00 7.48 27.63
CA VAL A 280 5.96 7.25 28.67
C VAL A 280 6.30 6.03 29.53
N LYS A 281 6.76 4.92 28.93
CA LYS A 281 7.20 3.73 29.69
C LYS A 281 8.44 3.99 30.54
N ALA A 282 9.28 4.96 30.17
CA ALA A 282 10.40 5.42 30.98
C ALA A 282 9.99 6.43 32.08
N GLY A 283 8.71 6.77 32.21
CA GLY A 283 8.21 7.78 33.15
C GLY A 283 8.55 9.22 32.75
N LEU A 284 8.97 9.45 31.50
CA LEU A 284 9.31 10.77 30.98
C LEU A 284 8.09 11.42 30.32
N ALA A 285 7.95 12.75 30.47
CA ALA A 285 6.95 13.50 29.74
C ALA A 285 7.18 13.36 28.22
N PRO A 286 6.12 13.19 27.41
CA PRO A 286 6.22 13.13 25.95
C PRO A 286 7.07 14.25 25.36
N GLY A 287 8.18 13.89 24.72
CA GLY A 287 9.09 14.86 24.09
C GLY A 287 10.16 15.49 25.01
N ALA A 288 10.22 15.13 26.29
CA ALA A 288 11.25 15.60 27.22
C ALA A 288 12.68 15.23 26.77
N GLU A 289 12.86 14.04 26.19
CA GLU A 289 14.15 13.58 25.65
C GLU A 289 14.74 14.52 24.59
N ARG A 290 13.87 15.22 23.84
CA ARG A 290 14.29 16.15 22.78
C ARG A 290 14.81 17.47 23.33
N LYS A 291 14.30 17.91 24.49
CA LYS A 291 14.78 19.10 25.20
C LYS A 291 16.12 18.84 25.89
N LEU A 292 16.32 17.64 26.42
CA LEU A 292 17.58 17.23 27.08
C LEU A 292 18.78 17.10 26.13
N LYS A 293 18.56 16.75 24.85
CA LYS A 293 19.64 16.67 23.84
C LYS A 293 19.91 18.00 23.12
N ALA A 294 19.05 19.00 23.30
CA ALA A 294 19.16 20.31 22.65
C ALA A 294 19.64 21.41 23.63
N ALA A 295 19.81 21.07 24.90
CA ALA A 295 20.45 21.87 25.94
C ALA A 295 21.89 21.36 26.13
#